data_AF-A0A939WKV8-F1
#
_entry.id   AF-A0A939WKV8-F1
#
_cell.length_a   1.000
_cell.length_b   1.000
_cell.length_c   1.000
_cell.angle_alpha   90.00
_cell.angle_beta   90.00
_cell.angle_gamma   90.00
#
_symmetry.space_group_name_H-M   'P 1'
#
loop_
_entity.id
_entity.type
_entity.pdbx_description
1 polymer ?
#
loop_
_entity_poly.entity_id
_entity_poly.type
_entity_poly.pdbx_seq_one_letter_code
_entity_poly.pdbx_strand_id
1 'polypeptide(L)'
;LVCDEKNLPLLFHCSSGQDRTGTLAFLINGLLGVSPEDLVRDWEASAFWKDEHDWFNRNNTYAALLDVMDKYPGDTLNARIEAYVKSTGFSEADIARLRELLLVHD
;
A
#
# COMPACT_ATOMS: atom_id res chain seq x y z
N LEU A 1 3.57 -9.80 -10.29
CA LEU A 1 4.89 -9.13 -10.30
C LEU A 1 5.57 -9.26 -8.94
N VAL A 2 5.02 -8.66 -7.87
CA VAL A 2 5.56 -8.83 -6.50
C VAL A 2 5.42 -10.24 -5.91
N CYS A 3 4.43 -11.03 -6.34
CA CYS A 3 4.26 -12.43 -5.92
C CYS A 3 5.19 -13.43 -6.65
N ASP A 4 6.04 -12.97 -7.57
CA ASP A 4 7.01 -13.80 -8.27
C ASP A 4 8.42 -13.43 -7.80
N GLU A 5 9.06 -14.40 -7.14
CA GLU A 5 10.38 -14.28 -6.51
C GLU A 5 11.48 -13.82 -7.47
N LYS A 6 11.36 -14.16 -8.76
CA LYS A 6 12.34 -13.75 -9.78
C LYS A 6 12.39 -12.24 -10.01
N ASN A 7 11.35 -11.52 -9.57
CA ASN A 7 11.26 -10.07 -9.67
C ASN A 7 11.76 -9.35 -8.40
N LEU A 8 12.28 -10.08 -7.41
CA LEU A 8 12.83 -9.51 -6.18
C LEU A 8 14.37 -9.37 -6.29
N PRO A 9 14.97 -8.29 -5.76
CA PRO A 9 14.33 -7.16 -5.09
C PRO A 9 13.56 -6.25 -6.08
N LEU A 10 12.38 -5.78 -5.66
CA LEU A 10 11.50 -4.98 -6.50
C LEU A 10 11.67 -3.48 -6.22
N LEU A 11 11.99 -2.72 -7.27
CA LEU A 11 11.88 -1.26 -7.29
C LEU A 11 10.63 -0.86 -8.10
N PHE A 12 9.77 -0.03 -7.53
CA PHE A 12 8.63 0.57 -8.22
C PHE A 12 8.58 2.08 -7.94
N HIS A 13 8.21 2.87 -8.95
CA HIS A 13 8.17 4.33 -8.84
C HIS A 13 7.06 4.93 -9.71
N CYS A 14 6.78 6.21 -9.49
CA CYS A 14 5.99 7.06 -10.38
C CYS A 14 6.82 8.30 -10.75
N SER A 15 6.20 9.42 -11.11
CA SER A 15 6.93 10.65 -11.44
C SER A 15 7.64 11.25 -10.23
N SER A 16 6.96 11.32 -9.08
CA SER A 16 7.44 12.02 -7.89
C SER A 16 7.65 11.10 -6.69
N GLY A 17 7.35 9.80 -6.83
CA GLY A 17 7.48 8.83 -5.73
C GLY A 17 6.48 8.99 -4.58
N GLN A 18 5.43 9.81 -4.75
CA GLN A 18 4.48 10.19 -3.70
C GLN A 18 3.13 9.48 -3.86
N ASP A 19 2.16 10.01 -4.61
CA ASP A 19 0.77 9.51 -4.56
C ASP A 19 0.60 8.07 -5.07
N ARG A 20 1.01 7.79 -6.31
CA ARG A 20 0.83 6.45 -6.94
C ARG A 20 1.74 5.41 -6.30
N THR A 21 2.98 5.81 -5.99
CA THR A 21 3.95 4.93 -5.32
C THR A 21 3.50 4.64 -3.89
N GLY A 22 3.13 5.67 -3.13
CA GLY A 22 2.62 5.58 -1.77
C GLY A 22 1.33 4.78 -1.69
N THR A 23 0.43 4.90 -2.67
CA THR A 23 -0.80 4.05 -2.71
C THR A 23 -0.45 2.59 -2.87
N LEU A 24 0.45 2.26 -3.77
CA LEU A 24 0.87 0.87 -3.94
C LEU A 24 1.61 0.35 -2.70
N ALA A 25 2.49 1.15 -2.11
CA ALA A 25 3.21 0.80 -0.88
C ALA A 25 2.24 0.59 0.31
N PHE A 26 1.27 1.49 0.49
CA PHE A 26 0.22 1.40 1.51
C PHE A 26 -0.59 0.11 1.38
N LEU A 27 -1.01 -0.25 0.17
CA LEU A 27 -1.76 -1.49 -0.08
C LEU A 27 -0.91 -2.73 0.21
N ILE A 28 0.35 -2.77 -0.25
CA ILE A 28 1.26 -3.89 0.00
C ILE A 28 1.51 -4.05 1.50
N ASN A 29 1.88 -2.98 2.21
CA ASN A 29 2.10 -3.01 3.66
C ASN A 29 0.81 -3.39 4.43
N GLY A 30 -0.35 -2.93 3.96
CA GLY A 30 -1.64 -3.32 4.51
C GLY A 30 -1.91 -4.83 4.39
N LEU A 31 -1.58 -5.46 3.26
CA LEU A 31 -1.67 -6.91 3.08
C LEU A 31 -0.70 -7.67 4.00
N LEU A 32 0.45 -7.08 4.31
CA LEU A 32 1.44 -7.64 5.23
C LEU A 32 1.07 -7.46 6.71
N GLY A 33 -0.05 -6.82 7.01
CA GLY A 33 -0.55 -6.65 8.38
C GLY A 33 0.09 -5.49 9.14
N VAL A 34 0.73 -4.55 8.45
CA VAL A 34 1.30 -3.34 9.07
C VAL A 34 0.19 -2.51 9.74
N SER A 35 0.49 -1.92 10.89
CA SER A 35 -0.45 -1.14 11.69
C SER A 35 -0.95 0.11 10.94
N PRO A 36 -2.19 0.58 11.19
CA PRO A 36 -2.67 1.85 10.64
C PRO A 36 -1.73 3.03 10.94
N GLU A 37 -1.12 3.07 12.13
CA GLU A 37 -0.19 4.11 12.57
C GLU A 37 1.11 4.12 11.76
N ASP A 38 1.64 2.95 11.41
CA ASP A 38 2.85 2.84 10.59
C ASP A 38 2.54 3.04 9.10
N LEU A 39 1.34 2.63 8.63
CA LEU A 39 0.88 2.90 7.27
C LEU A 39 0.77 4.40 6.98
N VAL A 40 0.17 5.17 7.89
CA VAL A 40 0.11 6.64 7.74
C VAL A 40 1.50 7.26 7.87
N ARG A 41 2.36 6.75 8.76
CA ARG A 41 3.73 7.26 8.92
C ARG A 41 4.56 7.08 7.66
N ASP A 42 4.47 5.93 7.00
CA ASP A 42 5.14 5.66 5.73
C ASP A 42 4.60 6.55 4.59
N TRP A 43 3.27 6.68 4.48
CA TRP A 43 2.65 7.56 3.49
C TRP A 43 3.12 9.01 3.64
N GLU A 44 3.04 9.56 4.86
CA GLU A 44 3.42 10.94 5.17
C GLU A 44 4.94 11.18 5.08
N ALA A 45 5.76 10.13 5.14
CA ALA A 45 7.21 10.27 4.96
C ALA A 45 7.55 10.88 3.58
N SER A 46 6.78 10.54 2.55
CA SER A 46 6.93 11.09 1.20
C SER A 46 6.61 12.59 1.10
N ALA A 47 5.84 13.12 2.06
CA ALA A 47 5.46 14.54 2.14
C ALA A 47 6.59 15.47 2.59
N PHE A 48 7.65 14.92 3.20
CA PHE A 48 8.84 15.69 3.57
C PHE A 48 9.72 16.00 2.36
N TRP A 49 9.51 15.32 1.24
CA TRP A 49 10.20 15.60 -0.01
C TRP A 49 9.51 16.77 -0.72
N LYS A 50 10.17 17.94 -0.75
CA LYS A 50 9.69 19.13 -1.43
C LYS A 50 10.43 19.32 -2.74
N ASP A 51 9.73 19.10 -3.84
CA ASP A 51 10.13 19.65 -5.14
C ASP A 51 9.59 21.08 -5.28
N GLU A 52 10.19 21.88 -6.15
CA GLU A 52 9.70 23.21 -6.56
C GLU A 52 8.29 23.17 -7.17
N HIS A 53 7.85 21.98 -7.58
CA HIS A 53 6.53 21.70 -8.10
C HIS A 53 5.69 20.87 -7.13
N ASP A 54 5.38 21.41 -5.95
CA ASP A 54 4.61 20.69 -4.94
C ASP A 54 3.11 20.58 -5.34
N TRP A 55 2.79 19.58 -6.16
CA TRP A 55 1.41 19.17 -6.44
C TRP A 55 0.83 18.28 -5.34
N PHE A 56 1.61 17.95 -4.31
CA PHE A 56 1.24 16.99 -3.27
C PHE A 56 0.25 17.62 -2.29
N ASN A 57 -1.04 17.46 -2.58
CA ASN A 57 -2.10 17.96 -1.72
C ASN A 57 -2.39 16.98 -0.56
N ARG A 58 -1.56 17.09 0.48
CA ARG A 58 -1.59 16.29 1.72
C ARG A 58 -2.98 16.06 2.31
N ASN A 59 -3.81 17.10 2.34
CA ASN A 59 -5.07 17.06 3.07
C ASN A 59 -6.18 16.30 2.34
N ASN A 60 -6.02 16.02 1.04
CA ASN A 60 -7.09 15.41 0.24
C ASN A 60 -6.77 13.98 -0.23
N THR A 61 -5.50 13.59 -0.35
CA THR A 61 -5.14 12.31 -0.98
C THR A 61 -5.22 11.11 -0.03
N TYR A 62 -4.74 11.24 1.21
CA TYR A 62 -4.81 10.14 2.19
C TYR A 62 -6.23 9.89 2.71
N ALA A 63 -6.96 10.96 3.04
CA ALA A 63 -8.37 10.84 3.46
C ALA A 63 -9.22 10.18 2.35
N ALA A 64 -9.02 10.58 1.09
CA ALA A 64 -9.70 9.94 -0.04
C ALA A 64 -9.32 8.45 -0.19
N LEU A 65 -8.06 8.07 0.10
CA LEU A 65 -7.64 6.67 0.11
C LEU A 65 -8.40 5.88 1.19
N LEU A 66 -8.53 6.42 2.39
CA LEU A 66 -9.32 5.80 3.46
C LEU A 66 -10.81 5.71 3.11
N ASP A 67 -11.40 6.76 2.53
CA ASP A 67 -12.79 6.76 2.05
C ASP A 67 -13.05 5.67 0.99
N VAL A 68 -12.03 5.32 0.20
CA VAL A 68 -12.13 4.17 -0.73
C VAL A 68 -12.09 2.85 0.05
N MET A 69 -11.19 2.70 1.02
CA MET A 69 -11.09 1.47 1.82
C MET A 69 -12.37 1.22 2.63
N ASP A 70 -13.05 2.27 3.11
CA ASP A 70 -14.31 2.17 3.87
C ASP A 70 -15.49 1.61 3.05
N LYS A 71 -15.36 1.51 1.73
CA LYS A 71 -16.36 0.88 0.86
C LYS A 71 -16.23 -0.64 0.80
N TYR A 72 -15.16 -1.20 1.35
CA TYR A 72 -14.88 -2.64 1.33
C TYR A 72 -15.15 -3.27 2.70
N PRO A 73 -15.58 -4.55 2.75
CA PRO A 73 -15.88 -5.22 4.01
C PRO A 73 -14.61 -5.45 4.84
N GLY A 74 -14.75 -5.37 6.17
CA GLY A 74 -13.67 -5.67 7.12
C GLY A 74 -13.71 -4.80 8.37
N ASP A 75 -13.44 -5.42 9.52
CA ASP A 75 -13.41 -4.72 10.81
C ASP A 75 -12.15 -3.88 11.00
N THR A 76 -11.06 -4.25 10.34
CA THR A 76 -9.77 -3.54 10.37
C THR A 76 -9.43 -2.94 9.02
N LEU A 77 -8.57 -1.91 9.00
CA LEU A 77 -8.06 -1.33 7.77
C LEU A 77 -7.38 -2.38 6.87
N ASN A 78 -6.60 -3.29 7.46
CA ASN A 78 -5.96 -4.39 6.72
C ASN A 78 -6.98 -5.33 6.07
N ALA A 79 -8.08 -5.66 6.76
CA ALA A 79 -9.15 -6.49 6.21
C ALA A 79 -9.85 -5.78 5.01
N ARG A 80 -10.07 -4.47 5.12
CA ARG A 80 -10.63 -3.66 4.02
C ARG A 80 -9.70 -3.58 2.82
N ILE A 81 -8.40 -3.39 3.06
CA ILE A 81 -7.36 -3.43 2.02
C ILE A 81 -7.34 -4.79 1.34
N GLU A 82 -7.39 -5.89 2.11
CA GLU A 82 -7.41 -7.24 1.57
C GLU A 82 -8.64 -7.49 0.69
N ALA A 83 -9.82 -7.05 1.14
CA ALA A 83 -11.06 -7.14 0.37
C ALA A 83 -11.00 -6.28 -0.91
N TYR A 84 -10.44 -5.07 -0.86
CA TYR A 84 -10.18 -4.25 -2.04
C TYR A 84 -9.27 -4.97 -3.04
N VAL A 85 -8.11 -5.46 -2.59
CA VAL A 85 -7.13 -6.13 -3.45
C VAL A 85 -7.73 -7.38 -4.10
N LYS A 86 -8.50 -8.18 -3.35
CA LYS A 86 -9.24 -9.33 -3.91
C LYS A 86 -10.22 -8.92 -5.00
N SER A 87 -10.92 -7.79 -4.83
CA SER A 87 -11.83 -7.26 -5.85
C SER A 87 -11.15 -6.89 -7.17
N THR A 88 -9.83 -6.70 -7.17
CA THR A 88 -9.02 -6.41 -8.38
C THR A 88 -8.53 -7.68 -9.10
N GLY A 89 -8.84 -8.87 -8.58
CA GLY A 89 -8.50 -10.16 -9.20
C GLY A 89 -7.38 -10.95 -8.52
N PHE A 90 -6.84 -10.47 -7.40
CA PHE A 90 -5.88 -11.24 -6.58
C PHE A 90 -6.61 -12.32 -5.77
N SER A 91 -6.07 -13.53 -5.77
CA SER A 91 -6.58 -14.64 -4.98
C SER A 91 -6.01 -14.66 -3.55
N GLU A 92 -6.62 -15.46 -2.67
CA GLU A 92 -6.05 -15.78 -1.35
C GLU A 92 -4.60 -16.31 -1.47
N ALA A 93 -4.34 -17.13 -2.50
CA ALA A 93 -3.03 -17.73 -2.74
C ALA A 93 -1.99 -16.67 -3.14
N ASP A 94 -2.37 -15.65 -3.91
CA ASP A 94 -1.47 -14.56 -4.29
C ASP A 94 -1.05 -13.74 -3.06
N ILE A 95 -2.00 -13.48 -2.16
CA ILE A 95 -1.76 -12.72 -0.93
C ILE A 95 -0.93 -13.54 0.06
N ALA A 96 -1.20 -14.85 0.17
CA ALA A 96 -0.38 -15.75 0.96
C ALA A 96 1.06 -15.81 0.43
N ARG A 97 1.25 -15.90 -0.89
CA ARG A 97 2.57 -15.89 -1.52
C ARG A 97 3.32 -14.57 -1.31
N LEU A 98 2.61 -13.44 -1.36
CA LEU A 98 3.19 -12.13 -1.03
C LEU A 98 3.73 -12.10 0.41
N ARG A 99 2.94 -12.58 1.38
CA ARG A 99 3.36 -12.68 2.79
C ARG A 99 4.55 -13.61 2.97
N GLU A 100 4.54 -14.76 2.30
CA GLU A 100 5.67 -15.71 2.33
C GLU A 100 6.97 -15.07 1.86
N LEU A 101 6.92 -14.28 0.78
CA LEU A 101 8.09 -13.66 0.18
C LEU A 101 8.64 -12.45 0.94
N LEU A 102 7.79 -11.68 1.61
CA LEU A 102 8.16 -10.38 2.17
C LEU A 102 8.21 -10.32 3.71
N LEU A 103 7.70 -11.34 4.40
CA LEU A 103 7.84 -11.47 5.85
C LEU A 103 9.00 -12.41 6.18
N VAL A 104 9.72 -12.09 7.26
CA VAL A 104 10.70 -13.00 7.83
C VAL A 104 9.94 -14.09 8.60
N HIS A 105 10.26 -15.35 8.30
CA HIS A 105 9.82 -16.48 9.13
C HIS A 105 10.93 -16.78 10.12
N ASP A 106 10.60 -16.78 11.42
CA ASP A 106 11.50 -17.24 12.49
C ASP A 106 11.76 -18.76 12.39
#